data_AF-A0A524I5D6-F1
#
_entry.id   AF-A0A524I5D6-F1
#
_cell.length_a   1.000
_cell.length_b   1.000
_cell.length_c   1.000
_cell.angle_alpha   90.00
_cell.angle_beta   90.00
_cell.angle_gamma   90.00
#
_symmetry.space_group_name_H-M   'P 1'
#
loop_
_entity.id
_entity.type
_entity.pdbx_description
1 polymer ?
#
loop_
_entity_poly.entity_id
_entity_poly.type
_entity_poly.pdbx_seq_one_letter_code
_entity_poly.pdbx_strand_id
1 'polypeptide(L)'
;MKWRSHLSIGNAIADRFQMSEGERRSFLDGMVEPDRHGERANRPGHSYRVRHHRASDRVIMLHVWMARKSFLRNDTYQGYRHLGMALHYIQDKSTAKGFMGLTHERREKKLAGLTVPQKAVEGGLRKYVSSPEFVRGTIVRTKPKKDLEGIMVQASFRSAAVAAAVLDASQPPLFSKQMSLARRRHALIHAPLAVGSMAVGLSLALAWYSPFPIIVPLPLVLLALILDRPYRQLKRLAEWNGLRRH
;
A
#
# COMPACT_ATOMS: atom_id res chain seq x y z
N MET A 1 13.78 9.87 -8.32
CA MET A 1 14.31 11.05 -7.61
C MET A 1 15.72 10.70 -7.15
N LYS A 2 16.57 11.68 -6.81
CA LYS A 2 17.88 11.35 -6.20
C LYS A 2 17.70 11.09 -4.70
N TRP A 3 18.52 10.19 -4.14
CA TRP A 3 18.56 9.84 -2.71
C TRP A 3 18.53 11.06 -1.77
N ARG A 4 19.20 12.16 -2.12
CA ARG A 4 19.18 13.40 -1.33
C ARG A 4 17.78 14.00 -1.17
N SER A 5 16.97 13.99 -2.23
CA SER A 5 15.58 14.46 -2.17
C SER A 5 14.69 13.50 -1.39
N HIS A 6 14.95 12.18 -1.47
CA HIS A 6 14.25 11.21 -0.64
C HIS A 6 14.50 11.49 0.84
N LEU A 7 15.77 11.67 1.22
CA LEU A 7 16.17 12.00 2.58
C LEU A 7 15.68 13.36 3.06
N SER A 8 15.62 14.39 2.21
CA SER A 8 15.11 15.69 2.64
C SER A 8 13.62 15.63 2.99
N ILE A 9 12.80 14.98 2.15
CA ILE A 9 11.40 14.73 2.46
C ILE A 9 11.27 13.83 3.70
N GLY A 10 12.10 12.79 3.80
CA GLY A 10 12.15 11.90 4.95
C GLY A 10 12.41 12.63 6.26
N ASN A 11 13.43 13.48 6.32
CA ASN A 11 13.73 14.28 7.51
C ASN A 11 12.55 15.19 7.88
N ALA A 12 11.97 15.89 6.91
CA ALA A 12 10.81 16.75 7.18
C ALA A 12 9.61 15.97 7.75
N ILE A 13 9.41 14.72 7.35
CA ILE A 13 8.39 13.84 7.93
C ILE A 13 8.80 13.35 9.32
N ALA A 14 10.04 12.90 9.49
CA ALA A 14 10.57 12.42 10.76
C ALA A 14 10.52 13.48 11.86
N ASP A 15 10.78 14.75 11.52
CA ASP A 15 10.67 15.90 12.42
C ASP A 15 9.23 16.08 12.91
N ARG A 16 8.24 15.92 12.02
CA ARG A 16 6.82 16.08 12.37
C ARG A 16 6.30 14.97 13.28
N PHE A 17 6.84 13.76 13.14
CA PHE A 17 6.54 12.64 14.02
C PHE A 17 7.43 12.59 15.26
N GLN A 18 8.37 13.53 15.42
CA GLN A 18 9.33 13.57 16.52
C GLN A 18 10.06 12.23 16.71
N MET A 19 10.42 11.57 15.60
CA MET A 19 11.08 10.26 15.64
C MET A 19 12.39 10.35 16.44
N SER A 20 12.59 9.41 17.35
CA SER A 20 13.87 9.22 18.04
C SER A 20 15.00 8.92 17.05
N GLU A 21 16.25 9.02 17.49
CA GLU A 21 17.40 8.81 16.61
C GLU A 21 17.40 7.42 15.95
N GLY A 22 17.07 6.37 16.70
CA GLY A 22 16.99 4.99 16.19
C GLY A 22 15.87 4.79 15.18
N GLU A 23 14.70 5.37 15.43
CA GLU A 23 13.55 5.32 14.51
C GLU A 23 13.86 6.09 13.22
N ARG A 24 14.42 7.29 13.36
CA ARG A 24 14.85 8.13 12.23
C ARG A 24 15.88 7.41 11.37
N ARG A 25 16.92 6.82 11.98
CA ARG A 25 17.93 6.06 11.25
C ARG A 25 17.28 4.93 10.45
N SER A 26 16.46 4.12 11.09
CA SER A 26 15.75 3.01 10.44
C SER A 26 14.87 3.47 9.27
N PHE A 27 14.14 4.57 9.48
CA PHE A 27 13.26 5.17 8.47
C PHE A 27 14.04 5.69 7.25
N LEU A 28 15.11 6.44 7.49
CA LEU A 28 15.93 7.03 6.43
C LEU A 28 16.76 5.98 5.69
N ASP A 29 17.26 4.96 6.39
CA ASP A 29 17.94 3.82 5.75
C ASP A 29 16.98 3.09 4.79
N GLY A 30 15.74 2.85 5.23
CA GLY A 30 14.70 2.29 4.37
C GLY A 30 14.38 3.14 3.14
N MET A 31 14.50 4.48 3.21
CA MET A 31 14.29 5.36 2.05
C MET A 31 15.38 5.27 0.99
N VAL A 32 16.60 4.88 1.38
CA VAL A 32 17.76 4.82 0.48
C VAL A 32 18.05 3.38 0.05
N GLU A 33 17.54 2.40 0.78
CA GLU A 33 17.74 0.98 0.51
C GLU A 33 17.36 0.56 -0.92
N PRO A 34 16.22 1.00 -1.50
CA PRO A 34 15.90 0.68 -2.90
C PRO A 34 16.95 1.18 -3.89
N ASP A 35 17.62 2.32 -3.63
CA ASP A 35 18.68 2.82 -4.50
C ASP A 35 20.01 2.09 -4.31
N ARG A 36 20.29 1.59 -3.10
CA ARG A 36 21.55 0.87 -2.76
C ARG A 36 21.55 -0.58 -3.20
N HIS A 37 20.43 -1.28 -3.00
CA HIS A 37 20.33 -2.70 -3.24
C HIS A 37 19.21 -2.97 -4.23
N GLY A 38 19.56 -3.63 -5.35
CA GLY A 38 18.58 -4.10 -6.31
C GLY A 38 17.57 -5.02 -5.64
N GLU A 39 16.40 -4.51 -5.26
CA GLU A 39 15.38 -5.30 -4.57
C GLU A 39 14.93 -6.45 -5.47
N ARG A 40 14.76 -7.64 -4.89
CA ARG A 40 14.26 -8.82 -5.60
C ARG A 40 12.89 -9.16 -5.07
N ALA A 41 11.90 -9.18 -5.96
CA ALA A 41 10.58 -9.68 -5.65
C ALA A 41 10.49 -11.17 -6.03
N ASN A 42 10.02 -11.98 -5.10
CA ASN A 42 9.87 -13.42 -5.29
C ASN A 42 8.40 -13.78 -5.57
N ARG A 43 8.18 -14.52 -6.65
CA ARG A 43 6.98 -15.35 -6.87
C ARG A 43 7.40 -16.83 -6.72
N PRO A 44 6.47 -17.76 -6.44
CA PRO A 44 6.79 -19.19 -6.48
C PRO A 44 7.48 -19.52 -7.81
N GLY A 45 8.74 -20.01 -7.74
CA GLY A 45 9.56 -20.38 -8.89
C GLY A 45 10.30 -19.24 -9.62
N HIS A 46 10.11 -17.96 -9.28
CA HIS A 46 10.75 -16.84 -9.99
C HIS A 46 11.11 -15.67 -9.08
N SER A 47 12.41 -15.34 -9.03
CA SER A 47 12.94 -14.11 -8.44
C SER A 47 13.22 -13.11 -9.55
N TYR A 48 12.63 -11.92 -9.49
CA TYR A 48 12.91 -10.85 -10.44
C TYR A 48 13.40 -9.60 -9.72
N ARG A 49 14.40 -8.93 -10.30
CA ARG A 49 14.87 -7.63 -9.82
C ARG A 49 13.75 -6.61 -10.04
N VAL A 50 13.28 -6.00 -8.96
CA VAL A 50 12.37 -4.87 -9.00
C VAL A 50 13.14 -3.72 -9.64
N ARG A 51 12.73 -3.32 -10.84
CA ARG A 51 13.22 -2.07 -11.44
C ARG A 51 12.64 -0.92 -10.61
N HIS A 52 13.47 -0.30 -9.76
CA HIS A 52 13.09 0.73 -8.77
C HIS A 52 12.19 1.84 -9.35
N HIS A 53 12.45 2.25 -10.59
CA HIS A 53 11.70 3.33 -11.23
C HIS A 53 10.35 2.93 -11.86
N ARG A 54 9.86 1.71 -11.62
CA ARG A 54 8.51 1.23 -11.98
C ARG A 54 7.98 0.26 -10.92
N ALA A 55 8.25 0.52 -9.64
CA ALA A 55 7.60 -0.23 -8.58
C ALA A 55 6.08 -0.19 -8.78
N SER A 56 5.48 -1.37 -8.96
CA SER A 56 4.03 -1.47 -9.13
C SER A 56 3.34 -1.04 -7.84
N ASP A 57 2.10 -0.58 -7.93
CA ASP A 57 1.28 -0.23 -6.76
C ASP A 57 1.22 -1.38 -5.74
N ARG A 58 1.38 -2.63 -6.21
CA ARG A 58 1.48 -3.83 -5.37
C ARG A 58 2.75 -3.87 -4.53
N VAL A 59 3.90 -3.44 -5.05
CA VAL A 59 5.18 -3.39 -4.32
C VAL A 59 5.11 -2.31 -3.24
N ILE A 60 4.57 -1.13 -3.60
CA ILE A 60 4.37 -0.04 -2.62
C ILE A 60 3.45 -0.51 -1.49
N MET A 61 2.30 -1.11 -1.84
CA MET A 61 1.36 -1.64 -0.85
C MET A 61 1.96 -2.79 -0.02
N LEU A 62 2.87 -3.59 -0.58
CA LEU A 62 3.58 -4.64 0.16
C LEU A 62 4.38 -4.02 1.32
N HIS A 63 5.22 -3.03 1.04
CA HIS A 63 5.98 -2.33 2.10
C HIS A 63 5.09 -1.62 3.11
N VAL A 64 4.01 -0.98 2.65
CA VAL A 64 3.01 -0.39 3.55
C VAL A 64 2.45 -1.44 4.52
N TRP A 65 2.08 -2.63 4.02
CA TRP A 65 1.55 -3.71 4.86
C TRP A 65 2.61 -4.30 5.80
N MET A 66 3.85 -4.46 5.32
CA MET A 66 4.94 -4.93 6.18
C MET A 66 5.20 -3.94 7.30
N ALA A 67 5.30 -2.64 6.99
CA ALA A 67 5.44 -1.58 7.99
C ALA A 67 4.32 -1.63 9.03
N ARG A 68 3.06 -1.65 8.59
CA ARG A 68 1.91 -1.67 9.51
C ARG A 68 1.92 -2.92 10.40
N LYS A 69 2.20 -4.10 9.84
CA LYS A 69 2.27 -5.34 10.62
C LYS A 69 3.42 -5.34 11.63
N SER A 70 4.58 -4.77 11.27
CA SER A 70 5.71 -4.64 12.18
C SER A 70 5.37 -3.71 13.34
N PHE A 71 4.75 -2.56 13.10
CA PHE A 71 4.28 -1.68 14.18
C PHE A 71 3.27 -2.36 15.10
N LEU A 72 2.31 -3.12 14.54
CA LEU A 72 1.35 -3.89 15.35
C LEU A 72 2.00 -5.00 16.19
N ARG A 73 3.22 -5.43 15.84
CA ARG A 73 4.02 -6.43 16.57
C ARG A 73 5.05 -5.78 17.50
N ASN A 74 5.03 -4.45 17.65
CA ASN A 74 6.05 -3.67 18.36
C ASN A 74 7.48 -3.83 17.79
N ASP A 75 7.61 -4.24 16.52
CA ASP A 75 8.87 -4.24 15.78
C ASP A 75 9.03 -2.89 15.09
N THR A 76 9.46 -1.90 15.87
CA THR A 76 9.58 -0.51 15.39
C THR A 76 10.65 -0.36 14.31
N TYR A 77 11.78 -1.08 14.42
CA TYR A 77 12.85 -1.06 13.44
C TYR A 77 12.35 -1.47 12.04
N GLN A 78 11.74 -2.65 11.89
CA GLN A 78 11.22 -3.07 10.59
C GLN A 78 10.02 -2.23 10.15
N GLY A 79 9.23 -1.72 11.11
CA GLY A 79 8.14 -0.78 10.86
C GLY A 79 8.60 0.45 10.10
N TYR A 80 9.58 1.17 10.65
CA TYR A 80 10.14 2.37 10.05
C TYR A 80 10.92 2.08 8.78
N ARG A 81 11.71 1.00 8.73
CA ARG A 81 12.46 0.62 7.53
C ARG A 81 11.54 0.37 6.34
N HIS A 82 10.50 -0.45 6.49
CA HIS A 82 9.55 -0.69 5.41
C HIS A 82 8.70 0.54 5.08
N LEU A 83 8.39 1.40 6.08
CA LEU A 83 7.74 2.67 5.80
C LEU A 83 8.63 3.53 4.89
N GLY A 84 9.93 3.64 5.19
CA GLY A 84 10.91 4.33 4.36
C GLY A 84 10.92 3.84 2.92
N MET A 85 10.97 2.51 2.72
CA MET A 85 10.93 1.90 1.38
C MET A 85 9.63 2.22 0.62
N ALA A 86 8.48 2.17 1.31
CA ALA A 86 7.21 2.55 0.69
C ALA A 86 7.21 4.01 0.23
N LEU A 87 7.72 4.92 1.07
CA LEU A 87 7.76 6.33 0.74
C LEU A 87 8.75 6.63 -0.38
N HIS A 88 9.89 5.95 -0.43
CA HIS A 88 10.82 6.01 -1.56
C HIS A 88 10.08 5.78 -2.88
N TYR A 89 9.33 4.67 -3.00
CA TYR A 89 8.62 4.34 -4.23
C TYR A 89 7.49 5.34 -4.57
N ILE A 90 6.82 5.92 -3.56
CA ILE A 90 5.82 6.99 -3.77
C ILE A 90 6.46 8.27 -4.33
N GLN A 91 7.62 8.63 -3.80
CA GLN A 91 8.39 9.80 -4.23
C GLN A 91 8.89 9.59 -5.66
N ASP A 92 9.43 8.41 -5.96
CA ASP A 92 9.86 8.03 -7.31
C ASP A 92 8.71 8.08 -8.33
N LYS A 93 7.54 7.56 -7.95
CA LYS A 93 6.33 7.60 -8.78
C LYS A 93 5.86 9.03 -9.09
N SER A 94 6.24 10.02 -8.28
CA SER A 94 5.87 11.42 -8.51
C SER A 94 6.67 12.07 -9.64
N THR A 95 7.80 11.50 -10.05
CA THR A 95 8.68 12.09 -11.07
C THR A 95 8.47 11.45 -12.44
N ALA A 96 8.15 12.26 -13.46
CA ALA A 96 8.06 11.77 -14.83
C ALA A 96 9.45 11.49 -15.42
N LYS A 97 9.61 10.29 -15.98
CA LYS A 97 10.75 10.00 -16.86
C LYS A 97 10.63 10.89 -18.10
N GLY A 98 11.65 11.69 -18.36
CA GLY A 98 11.75 12.40 -19.63
C GLY A 98 11.81 11.44 -20.82
N PHE A 99 11.74 12.00 -22.03
CA PHE A 99 11.90 11.22 -23.27
C PHE A 99 13.22 10.43 -23.22
N MET A 100 13.14 9.11 -23.38
CA MET A 100 14.26 8.16 -23.30
C MET A 100 15.17 8.25 -22.04
N GLY A 101 14.71 8.87 -20.94
CA GLY A 101 15.53 9.01 -19.72
C GLY A 101 16.62 10.10 -19.77
N LEU A 102 16.86 10.72 -20.93
CA LEU A 102 17.95 11.69 -21.15
C LEU A 102 17.84 12.96 -20.28
N THR A 103 16.63 13.36 -19.90
CA THR A 103 16.40 14.54 -19.04
C THR A 103 16.08 14.19 -17.58
N HIS A 104 16.13 12.90 -17.23
CA HIS A 104 15.80 12.42 -15.89
C HIS A 104 16.84 12.86 -14.87
N GLU A 105 18.12 12.63 -15.15
CA GLU A 105 19.19 12.96 -14.22
C GLU A 105 19.31 14.47 -13.97
N ARG A 106 19.17 15.29 -15.01
CA ARG A 106 19.18 16.77 -14.89
C ARG A 106 18.01 17.27 -14.04
N ARG A 107 16.82 16.67 -14.16
CA ARG A 107 15.66 17.01 -13.31
C ARG A 107 15.86 16.59 -11.87
N GLU A 108 16.37 15.39 -11.64
CA GLU A 108 16.64 14.92 -10.29
C GLU A 108 17.73 15.73 -9.59
N LYS A 109 18.75 16.19 -10.32
CA LYS A 109 19.77 17.10 -9.79
C LYS A 109 19.16 18.45 -9.38
N LYS A 110 18.24 19.00 -10.19
CA LYS A 110 17.52 20.23 -9.84
C LYS A 110 16.56 20.04 -8.66
N LEU A 111 15.87 18.91 -8.59
CA LEU A 111 15.00 18.53 -7.45
C LEU A 111 15.78 18.45 -6.13
N ALA A 112 17.02 17.99 -6.17
CA ALA A 112 17.87 17.91 -4.98
C ALA A 112 18.24 19.29 -4.39
N GLY A 113 18.13 20.36 -5.18
CA GLY A 113 18.32 21.74 -4.71
C GLY A 113 17.06 22.42 -4.19
N LEU A 114 15.88 21.79 -4.31
CA LEU A 114 14.63 22.38 -3.83
C LEU A 114 14.43 22.12 -2.34
N THR A 115 13.92 23.13 -1.64
CA THR A 115 13.47 23.02 -0.25
C THR A 115 12.17 22.21 -0.18
N VAL A 116 12.04 21.39 0.87
CA VAL A 116 10.80 20.63 1.10
C VAL A 116 9.65 21.57 1.47
N PRO A 117 8.53 21.55 0.74
CA PRO A 117 7.39 22.41 1.02
C PRO A 117 6.68 21.94 2.29
N GLN A 118 6.98 22.59 3.42
CA GLN A 118 6.43 22.24 4.75
C GLN A 118 4.89 22.22 4.76
N LYS A 119 4.25 23.17 4.06
CA LYS A 119 2.78 23.20 3.90
C LYS A 119 2.22 21.93 3.24
N ALA A 120 2.97 21.30 2.34
CA ALA A 120 2.57 20.06 1.69
C ALA A 120 2.66 18.87 2.67
N VAL A 121 3.72 18.80 3.46
CA VAL A 121 3.89 17.79 4.54
C VAL A 121 2.71 17.89 5.51
N GLU A 122 2.45 19.09 6.06
CA GLU A 122 1.33 19.32 6.97
C GLU A 122 -0.03 19.02 6.33
N GLY A 123 -0.21 19.41 5.07
CA GLY A 123 -1.42 19.09 4.33
C GLY A 123 -1.67 17.59 4.23
N GLY A 124 -0.61 16.79 4.04
CA GLY A 124 -0.67 15.34 4.03
C GLY A 124 -1.06 14.78 5.40
N LEU A 125 -0.41 15.26 6.46
CA LEU A 125 -0.68 14.89 7.86
C LEU A 125 -2.08 15.28 8.34
N ARG A 126 -2.74 16.26 7.73
CA ARG A 126 -4.11 16.66 8.09
C ARG A 126 -5.20 15.91 7.33
N LYS A 127 -4.90 15.41 6.12
CA LYS A 127 -5.90 14.81 5.22
C LYS A 127 -5.89 13.28 5.19
N TYR A 128 -5.08 12.65 6.03
CA TYR A 128 -4.96 11.21 6.02
C TYR A 128 -6.18 10.53 6.65
N VAL A 129 -6.39 9.27 6.27
CA VAL A 129 -7.29 8.36 6.97
C VAL A 129 -6.53 7.06 7.19
N SER A 130 -6.51 6.54 8.42
CA SER A 130 -5.87 5.27 8.76
C SER A 130 -6.66 4.09 8.19
N SER A 131 -6.48 3.82 6.89
CA SER A 131 -7.06 2.66 6.21
C SER A 131 -6.24 2.22 4.99
N PRO A 132 -6.23 0.91 4.67
CA PRO A 132 -5.52 0.43 3.50
C PRO A 132 -6.13 0.94 2.19
N GLU A 133 -7.45 1.20 2.15
CA GLU A 133 -8.14 1.80 1.01
C GLU A 133 -7.68 3.24 0.76
N PHE A 134 -7.51 4.04 1.82
CA PHE A 134 -6.98 5.41 1.70
C PHE A 134 -5.55 5.40 1.14
N VAL A 135 -4.67 4.55 1.68
CA VAL A 135 -3.28 4.45 1.21
C VAL A 135 -3.23 3.99 -0.23
N ARG A 136 -4.00 2.94 -0.59
CA ARG A 136 -4.10 2.47 -1.98
C ARG A 136 -4.60 3.57 -2.91
N GLY A 137 -5.65 4.29 -2.53
CA GLY A 137 -6.19 5.41 -3.31
C GLY A 137 -5.16 6.53 -3.49
N THR A 138 -4.39 6.82 -2.45
CA THR A 138 -3.29 7.79 -2.46
C THR A 138 -2.21 7.39 -3.46
N ILE A 139 -1.77 6.13 -3.45
CA ILE A 139 -0.77 5.59 -4.39
C ILE A 139 -1.28 5.61 -5.83
N VAL A 140 -2.52 5.21 -6.07
CA VAL A 140 -3.12 5.18 -7.44
C VAL A 140 -3.21 6.60 -8.03
N ARG A 141 -3.53 7.59 -7.19
CA ARG A 141 -3.62 9.01 -7.57
C ARG A 141 -2.27 9.70 -7.70
N THR A 142 -1.19 9.13 -7.18
CA THR A 142 0.17 9.63 -7.43
C THR A 142 0.51 9.37 -8.90
N LYS A 143 0.46 10.43 -9.71
CA LYS A 143 0.81 10.40 -11.14
C LYS A 143 2.12 11.13 -11.37
N PRO A 144 2.96 10.69 -12.33
CA PRO A 144 4.22 11.36 -12.60
C PRO A 144 3.99 12.80 -13.09
N LYS A 145 4.74 13.74 -12.52
CA LYS A 145 4.74 15.17 -12.87
C LYS A 145 6.05 15.56 -13.55
N LYS A 146 6.02 16.65 -14.32
CA LYS A 146 7.20 17.16 -15.05
C LYS A 146 7.79 18.41 -14.39
N ASP A 147 6.95 19.20 -13.73
CA ASP A 147 7.30 20.42 -13.02
C ASP A 147 7.97 20.09 -11.67
N LEU A 148 9.13 20.69 -11.40
CA LEU A 148 9.95 20.31 -10.24
C LEU A 148 9.23 20.61 -8.92
N GLU A 149 8.57 21.75 -8.82
CA GLU A 149 7.81 22.14 -7.63
C GLU A 149 6.62 21.21 -7.39
N GLY A 150 5.81 20.90 -8.40
CA GLY A 150 4.69 19.99 -8.23
C GLY A 150 5.12 18.55 -7.97
N ILE A 151 6.27 18.11 -8.49
CA ILE A 151 6.89 16.83 -8.08
C ILE A 151 7.16 16.86 -6.58
N MET A 152 7.87 17.88 -6.09
CA MET A 152 8.24 18.00 -4.69
C MET A 152 7.00 18.10 -3.78
N VAL A 153 6.04 18.97 -4.12
CA VAL A 153 4.77 19.12 -3.40
C VAL A 153 4.00 17.80 -3.34
N GLN A 154 3.85 17.10 -4.47
CA GLN A 154 3.14 15.82 -4.50
C GLN A 154 3.87 14.76 -3.69
N ALA A 155 5.19 14.64 -3.87
CA ALA A 155 6.02 13.68 -3.15
C ALA A 155 5.90 13.90 -1.63
N SER A 156 6.09 15.14 -1.16
CA SER A 156 5.96 15.50 0.25
C SER A 156 4.55 15.24 0.80
N PHE A 157 3.51 15.70 0.11
CA PHE A 157 2.12 15.54 0.55
C PHE A 157 1.71 14.07 0.64
N ARG A 158 1.98 13.28 -0.41
CA ARG A 158 1.57 11.87 -0.49
C ARG A 158 2.37 11.02 0.49
N SER A 159 3.68 11.28 0.63
CA SER A 159 4.51 10.58 1.60
C SER A 159 4.04 10.84 3.04
N ALA A 160 3.77 12.10 3.39
CA ALA A 160 3.27 12.46 4.72
C ALA A 160 1.90 11.83 5.02
N ALA A 161 0.96 11.87 4.06
CA ALA A 161 -0.36 11.26 4.23
C ALA A 161 -0.29 9.73 4.44
N VAL A 162 0.60 9.04 3.71
CA VAL A 162 0.79 7.59 3.89
C VAL A 162 1.49 7.28 5.21
N ALA A 163 2.50 8.07 5.60
CA ALA A 163 3.17 7.91 6.89
C ALA A 163 2.19 8.05 8.05
N ALA A 164 1.35 9.10 8.04
CA ALA A 164 0.33 9.29 9.06
C ALA A 164 -0.67 8.14 9.10
N ALA A 165 -1.17 7.69 7.95
CA ALA A 165 -2.08 6.55 7.90
C ALA A 165 -1.47 5.25 8.46
N VAL A 166 -0.17 5.02 8.27
CA VAL A 166 0.52 3.82 8.76
C VAL A 166 0.83 3.90 10.25
N LEU A 167 1.21 5.08 10.74
CA LEU A 167 1.60 5.30 12.14
C LEU A 167 0.40 5.49 13.07
N ASP A 168 -0.76 5.88 12.55
CA ASP A 168 -1.96 6.08 13.34
C ASP A 168 -2.55 4.76 13.85
N ALA A 169 -2.48 4.57 15.16
CA ALA A 169 -2.99 3.40 15.89
C ALA A 169 -4.47 3.54 16.30
N SER A 170 -5.14 4.65 16.00
CA SER A 170 -6.53 4.87 16.35
C SER A 170 -7.47 3.88 15.65
N GLN A 171 -8.45 3.38 16.40
CA GLN A 171 -9.48 2.49 15.86
C GLN A 171 -10.71 3.30 15.45
N PRO A 172 -11.36 2.97 14.33
CA PRO A 172 -12.62 3.62 13.96
C PRO A 172 -13.71 3.33 15.01
N PRO A 173 -14.45 4.35 15.47
CA PRO A 173 -15.62 4.11 16.31
C PRO A 173 -16.64 3.26 15.54
N LEU A 174 -17.25 2.27 16.21
CA LEU A 174 -18.27 1.34 15.67
C LEU A 174 -17.74 0.18 14.78
N PHE A 175 -16.43 0.01 14.64
CA PHE A 175 -15.85 -1.04 13.80
C PHE A 175 -16.30 -2.47 14.18
N SER A 176 -16.39 -2.79 15.47
CA SER A 176 -16.69 -4.13 15.96
C SER A 176 -18.09 -4.64 15.56
N LYS A 177 -19.11 -3.78 15.67
CA LYS A 177 -20.50 -4.11 15.33
C LYS A 177 -20.70 -4.31 13.82
N GLN A 178 -20.07 -3.48 13.00
CA GLN A 178 -20.12 -3.63 11.54
C GLN A 178 -19.39 -4.91 11.09
N MET A 179 -18.24 -5.21 11.70
CA MET A 179 -17.45 -6.39 11.39
C MET A 179 -18.17 -7.69 11.79
N SER A 180 -18.85 -7.74 12.94
CA SER A 180 -19.58 -8.94 13.37
C SER A 180 -20.75 -9.29 12.42
N LEU A 181 -21.53 -8.28 12.02
CA LEU A 181 -22.63 -8.45 11.06
C LEU A 181 -22.11 -8.89 9.69
N ALA A 182 -21.05 -8.25 9.19
CA ALA A 182 -20.44 -8.61 7.91
C ALA A 182 -19.87 -10.04 7.94
N ARG A 183 -19.20 -10.43 9.04
CA ARG A 183 -18.69 -11.80 9.23
C ARG A 183 -19.82 -12.83 9.26
N ARG A 184 -20.94 -12.53 9.94
CA ARG A 184 -22.10 -13.44 9.99
C ARG A 184 -22.70 -13.65 8.60
N ARG A 185 -22.89 -12.59 7.82
CA ARG A 185 -23.38 -12.69 6.43
C ARG A 185 -22.41 -13.45 5.52
N HIS A 186 -21.11 -13.19 5.65
CA HIS A 186 -20.08 -13.96 4.94
C HIS A 186 -20.19 -15.46 5.25
N ALA A 187 -20.18 -15.82 6.53
CA ALA A 187 -20.14 -17.22 6.95
C ALA A 187 -21.44 -17.99 6.70
N LEU A 188 -22.60 -17.36 6.87
CA LEU A 188 -23.90 -18.04 6.78
C LEU A 188 -24.55 -17.96 5.41
N ILE A 189 -24.16 -16.98 4.57
CA ILE A 189 -24.84 -16.72 3.30
C ILE A 189 -23.86 -16.78 2.14
N HIS A 190 -22.88 -15.88 2.10
CA HIS A 190 -22.07 -15.70 0.89
C HIS A 190 -21.09 -16.86 0.64
N ALA A 191 -20.40 -17.35 1.67
CA ALA A 191 -19.48 -18.46 1.52
C ALA A 191 -20.20 -19.79 1.21
N PRO A 192 -21.28 -20.19 1.92
CA PRO A 192 -22.05 -21.38 1.55
C PRO A 192 -22.67 -21.29 0.16
N LEU A 193 -23.19 -20.11 -0.24
CA LEU A 193 -23.74 -19.92 -1.58
C LEU A 193 -22.68 -20.15 -2.66
N ALA A 194 -21.48 -19.57 -2.51
CA ALA A 194 -20.40 -19.74 -3.48
C ALA A 194 -19.88 -21.19 -3.52
N VAL A 195 -19.60 -21.79 -2.36
CA VAL A 195 -19.06 -23.15 -2.26
C VAL A 195 -20.10 -24.19 -2.70
N GLY A 196 -21.33 -24.07 -2.22
CA GLY A 196 -22.43 -24.97 -2.57
C GLY A 196 -22.76 -24.93 -4.06
N SER A 197 -22.82 -23.73 -4.66
CA SER A 197 -23.07 -23.61 -6.11
C SER A 197 -21.96 -24.28 -6.93
N MET A 198 -20.70 -24.08 -6.55
CA MET A 198 -19.57 -24.75 -7.22
C MET A 198 -19.59 -26.26 -7.03
N ALA A 199 -19.92 -26.75 -5.83
CA ALA A 199 -20.01 -28.17 -5.54
C ALA A 199 -21.10 -28.83 -6.41
N VAL A 200 -22.28 -28.22 -6.53
CA VAL A 200 -23.36 -28.71 -7.41
C VAL A 200 -22.91 -28.74 -8.87
N GLY A 201 -22.29 -27.67 -9.37
CA GLY A 201 -21.77 -27.63 -10.75
C GLY A 201 -20.73 -28.71 -11.02
N LEU A 202 -19.83 -28.96 -10.06
CA LEU A 202 -18.83 -30.02 -10.17
C LEU A 202 -19.45 -31.43 -10.14
N SER A 203 -20.42 -31.67 -9.24
CA SER A 203 -21.15 -32.94 -9.17
C SER A 203 -21.89 -33.24 -10.47
N LEU A 204 -22.56 -32.25 -11.05
CA LEU A 204 -23.26 -32.40 -12.34
C LEU A 204 -22.28 -32.63 -13.49
N ALA A 205 -21.12 -31.97 -13.48
CA ALA A 205 -20.09 -32.18 -14.50
C ALA A 205 -19.55 -33.62 -14.49
N LEU A 206 -19.34 -34.18 -13.29
CA LEU A 206 -18.94 -35.58 -13.13
C LEU A 206 -20.05 -36.54 -13.56
N ALA A 207 -21.30 -36.28 -13.17
CA ALA A 207 -22.44 -37.13 -13.50
C ALA A 207 -22.71 -37.21 -15.01
N TRP A 208 -22.55 -36.09 -15.74
CA TRP A 208 -22.76 -36.02 -17.18
C TRP A 208 -21.50 -36.21 -18.03
N TYR A 209 -20.35 -36.49 -17.42
CA TYR A 209 -19.06 -36.58 -18.13
C TYR A 209 -18.80 -35.37 -19.03
N SER A 210 -19.19 -34.18 -18.57
CA SER A 210 -19.20 -32.97 -19.37
C SER A 210 -18.75 -31.77 -18.54
N PRO A 211 -17.89 -30.88 -19.06
CA PRO A 211 -17.42 -29.71 -18.32
C PRO A 211 -18.46 -28.57 -18.27
N PHE A 212 -19.49 -28.58 -19.11
CA PHE A 212 -20.47 -27.48 -19.23
C PHE A 212 -21.18 -27.10 -17.93
N PRO A 213 -21.60 -28.03 -17.04
CA PRO A 213 -22.26 -27.69 -15.78
C PRO A 213 -21.42 -26.86 -14.81
N ILE A 214 -20.09 -26.79 -14.98
CA ILE A 214 -19.21 -25.93 -14.17
C ILE A 214 -19.42 -24.45 -14.48
N ILE A 215 -19.89 -24.11 -15.68
CA ILE A 215 -20.12 -22.72 -16.11
C ILE A 215 -21.39 -22.16 -15.47
N VAL A 216 -22.42 -23.00 -15.29
CA VAL A 216 -23.73 -22.62 -14.76
C VAL A 216 -23.69 -21.93 -13.39
N PRO A 217 -22.90 -22.36 -12.38
CA PRO A 217 -22.82 -21.68 -11.09
C PRO A 217 -21.97 -20.41 -11.09
N LEU A 218 -21.20 -20.11 -12.15
CA LEU A 218 -20.28 -18.96 -12.15
C LEU A 218 -20.98 -17.60 -11.87
N PRO A 219 -22.17 -17.30 -12.42
CA PRO A 219 -22.88 -16.06 -12.10
C PRO A 219 -23.26 -15.96 -10.60
N LEU A 220 -23.68 -17.06 -9.99
CA LEU A 220 -24.03 -17.11 -8.56
C LEU A 220 -22.79 -16.91 -7.67
N VAL A 221 -21.67 -17.54 -8.02
CA VAL A 221 -20.38 -17.34 -7.35
C VAL A 221 -19.94 -15.89 -7.48
N LEU A 222 -20.04 -15.31 -8.68
CA LEU A 222 -19.69 -13.91 -8.92
C LEU A 222 -20.57 -12.96 -8.10
N LEU A 223 -21.88 -13.20 -8.04
CA LEU A 223 -22.82 -12.44 -7.23
C LEU A 223 -22.46 -12.53 -5.73
N ALA A 224 -22.22 -13.73 -5.22
CA ALA A 224 -21.79 -13.94 -3.83
C ALA A 224 -20.51 -13.16 -3.52
N LEU A 225 -19.52 -13.19 -4.42
CA LEU A 225 -18.28 -12.41 -4.27
C LEU A 225 -18.52 -10.90 -4.29
N ILE A 226 -19.44 -10.40 -5.13
CA ILE A 226 -19.79 -8.98 -5.18
C ILE A 226 -20.46 -8.55 -3.87
N LEU A 227 -21.43 -9.32 -3.39
CA LEU A 227 -22.13 -9.05 -2.13
C LEU A 227 -21.21 -9.17 -0.90
N ASP A 228 -20.17 -9.99 -0.97
CA ASP A 228 -19.18 -10.18 0.09
C ASP A 228 -18.09 -9.08 0.14
N ARG A 229 -18.11 -8.11 -0.78
CA ARG A 229 -17.14 -7.00 -0.80
C ARG A 229 -17.04 -6.23 0.52
N PRO A 230 -18.14 -5.86 1.22
CA PRO A 230 -18.07 -5.15 2.48
C PRO A 230 -17.33 -5.94 3.57
N TYR A 231 -17.58 -7.25 3.66
CA TYR A 231 -16.84 -8.11 4.59
C TYR A 231 -15.34 -8.12 4.28
N ARG A 232 -14.95 -8.27 3.00
CA ARG A 232 -13.54 -8.26 2.62
C ARG A 232 -12.84 -6.92 2.90
N GLN A 233 -13.54 -5.80 2.73
CA GLN A 233 -13.03 -4.47 3.10
C GLN A 233 -12.84 -4.36 4.62
N LEU A 234 -13.88 -4.69 5.39
CA LEU A 234 -13.81 -4.66 6.86
C LEU A 234 -12.76 -5.63 7.40
N LYS A 235 -12.57 -6.79 6.78
CA LYS A 235 -11.50 -7.74 7.12
C LYS A 235 -10.11 -7.13 6.95
N ARG A 236 -9.86 -6.43 5.84
CA ARG A 236 -8.59 -5.72 5.64
C ARG A 236 -8.41 -4.60 6.65
N LEU A 237 -9.48 -3.87 6.97
CA LEU A 237 -9.42 -2.82 7.99
C LEU A 237 -9.19 -3.42 9.40
N ALA A 238 -9.71 -4.61 9.71
CA ALA A 238 -9.42 -5.34 10.95
C ALA A 238 -7.93 -5.71 11.02
N GLU A 239 -7.38 -6.26 9.93
CA GLU A 239 -5.96 -6.61 9.82
C GLU A 239 -5.08 -5.36 9.93
N TRP A 240 -5.49 -4.24 9.33
CA TRP A 240 -4.82 -2.96 9.46
C TRP A 240 -4.76 -2.48 10.91
N ASN A 241 -5.77 -2.78 11.73
CA ASN A 241 -5.84 -2.33 13.12
C ASN A 241 -5.39 -3.40 14.14
N GLY A 242 -4.80 -4.52 13.68
CA GLY A 242 -4.33 -5.59 14.57
C GLY A 242 -5.44 -6.34 15.31
N LEU A 243 -6.69 -6.18 14.89
CA LEU A 243 -7.87 -6.79 15.54
C LEU A 243 -8.05 -8.28 15.21
N ARG A 244 -7.19 -8.82 14.36
CA ARG A 244 -7.16 -10.23 14.00
C ARG A 244 -5.92 -10.84 14.63
N ARG A 245 -6.06 -11.36 15.86
CA ARG A 245 -5.03 -12.22 16.46
C ARG A 245 -4.95 -13.51 15.63
N HIS A 246 -3.72 -13.87 15.27
CA HIS A 246 -3.40 -15.12 14.58
C HIS A 246 -3.72 -16.31 15.47
#